data_AF-A0A943L4B9-F1
#
_entry.id   AF-A0A943L4B9-F1
#
_cell.length_a   1.000
_cell.length_b   1.000
_cell.length_c   1.000
_cell.angle_alpha   90.00
_cell.angle_beta   90.00
_cell.angle_gamma   90.00
#
_symmetry.space_group_name_H-M   'P 1'
#
loop_
_entity.id
_entity.type
_entity.pdbx_description
1 polymer ?
#
loop_
_entity_poly.entity_id
_entity_poly.type
_entity_poly.pdbx_seq_one_letter_code
_entity_poly.pdbx_strand_id
1 'polypeptide(L)'
;MKGTVVSTWIRTCRDLYGNEQIRKSLKVVNWPEDIVFSPLDDVEDEKIFKFMGVIAGNVGTPINELWRIIGENNLNKFAEDYPVFFKRVNLYRFLNSLNFVHAIIMKKIRGAKPPIMEIKQMSEKGINLTYRSDRELFDYFLGLLWGSVKFFDEKVKIEEVGRNKGELTVYIEFENNIHLNKKYLISRALSNFGFKSIELKIGVPIFIVVTLVGLPMVGLLKGVLLGGIAGLISGFISHIVVKPLNDIIENIENNNFDSIDTSISTNDKLERIYTGISKL
;
A
#
# COMPACT_ATOMS: atom_id res chain seq x y z
N MET A 1 -8.95 11.24 19.27
CA MET A 1 -7.91 11.36 18.23
C MET A 1 -6.53 11.43 18.87
N LYS A 2 -5.46 11.03 18.18
CA LYS A 2 -4.09 11.20 18.70
C LYS A 2 -3.61 12.64 18.59
N GLY A 3 -2.91 13.10 19.62
CA GLY A 3 -2.39 14.46 19.74
C GLY A 3 -1.47 14.88 18.60
N THR A 4 -0.69 13.94 18.04
CA THR A 4 0.14 14.19 16.85
C THR A 4 -0.68 14.71 15.67
N VAL A 5 -1.82 14.07 15.38
CA VAL A 5 -2.70 14.46 14.25
C VAL A 5 -3.34 15.82 14.52
N VAL A 6 -3.78 16.07 15.76
CA VAL A 6 -4.36 17.36 16.17
C VAL A 6 -3.32 18.47 16.08
N SER A 7 -2.07 18.20 16.44
CA SER A 7 -0.96 19.15 16.31
C SER A 7 -0.72 19.52 14.84
N THR A 8 -0.77 18.54 13.92
CA THR A 8 -0.66 18.81 12.48
C THR A 8 -1.79 19.71 12.00
N TRP A 9 -3.04 19.47 12.43
CA TRP A 9 -4.16 20.37 12.10
C TRP A 9 -3.98 21.78 12.64
N ILE A 10 -3.56 21.95 13.89
CA ILE A 10 -3.30 23.28 14.46
C ILE A 10 -2.21 23.99 13.67
N ARG A 11 -1.13 23.30 13.31
CA ARG A 11 -0.04 23.84 12.50
C ARG A 11 -0.53 24.28 11.12
N THR A 12 -1.28 23.42 10.44
CA THR A 12 -1.88 23.73 9.13
C THR A 12 -2.83 24.94 9.22
N CYS A 13 -3.68 25.01 10.25
CA CYS A 13 -4.56 26.16 10.47
C CYS A 13 -3.79 27.45 10.79
N ARG A 14 -2.67 27.37 11.50
CA ARG A 14 -1.79 28.52 11.78
C ARG A 14 -1.15 29.05 10.49
N ASP A 15 -0.73 28.17 9.60
CA ASP A 15 -0.16 28.55 8.30
C ASP A 15 -1.21 29.20 7.39
N LEU A 16 -2.46 28.71 7.42
CA LEU A 16 -3.54 29.22 6.56
C LEU A 16 -4.20 30.50 7.08
N TYR A 17 -4.44 30.60 8.39
CA TYR A 17 -5.29 31.64 8.99
C TYR A 17 -4.57 32.53 10.01
N GLY A 18 -3.30 32.26 10.28
CA GLY A 18 -2.45 33.03 11.18
C GLY A 18 -2.60 32.66 12.65
N ASN A 19 -1.52 32.89 13.41
CA ASN A 19 -1.42 32.51 14.83
C ASN A 19 -2.46 33.18 15.72
N GLU A 20 -2.82 34.44 15.45
CA GLU A 20 -3.77 35.19 16.28
C GLU A 20 -5.17 34.57 16.24
N GLN A 21 -5.64 34.19 15.05
CA GLN A 21 -6.95 33.56 14.88
C GLN A 21 -7.02 32.22 15.60
N ILE A 22 -5.98 31.40 15.47
CA ILE A 22 -5.94 30.10 16.13
C ILE A 22 -5.86 30.24 17.66
N ARG A 23 -5.11 31.22 18.19
CA ARG A 23 -5.09 31.52 19.63
C ARG A 23 -6.48 31.91 20.15
N LYS A 24 -7.23 32.74 19.42
CA LYS A 24 -8.62 33.08 19.78
C LYS A 24 -9.50 31.83 19.83
N SER A 25 -9.39 30.95 18.83
CA SER A 25 -10.15 29.70 18.80
C SER A 25 -9.80 28.75 19.95
N LEU A 26 -8.51 28.65 20.33
CA LEU A 26 -8.05 27.83 21.46
C LEU A 26 -8.66 28.30 22.79
N LYS A 27 -8.75 29.61 23.02
CA LYS A 27 -9.38 30.17 24.23
C LYS A 27 -10.85 29.76 24.38
N VAL A 28 -11.62 29.78 23.29
CA VAL A 28 -13.05 29.45 23.31
C VAL A 28 -13.30 27.99 23.72
N VAL A 29 -12.35 27.09 23.44
CA VAL A 29 -12.42 25.68 23.85
C VAL A 29 -11.65 25.37 25.14
N ASN A 30 -11.21 26.41 25.87
CA ASN A 30 -10.42 26.28 27.10
C ASN A 30 -9.13 25.48 26.92
N TRP A 31 -8.45 25.63 25.78
CA TRP A 31 -7.11 25.10 25.55
C TRP A 31 -6.04 26.19 25.76
N PRO A 32 -4.88 25.85 26.33
CA PRO A 32 -3.73 26.76 26.39
C PRO A 32 -3.36 27.29 25.00
N GLU A 33 -3.03 28.58 24.90
CA GLU A 33 -2.68 29.23 23.63
C GLU A 33 -1.40 28.64 22.99
N ASP A 34 -0.52 28.13 23.85
CA ASP A 34 0.76 27.51 23.57
C ASP A 34 0.69 25.97 23.65
N ILE A 35 -0.51 25.39 23.60
CA ILE A 35 -0.68 23.94 23.70
C ILE A 35 0.20 23.19 22.68
N VAL A 36 0.96 22.23 23.20
CA VAL A 36 1.76 21.28 22.43
C VAL A 36 1.31 19.89 22.84
N PHE A 37 0.84 19.10 21.87
CA PHE A 37 0.47 17.71 22.11
C PHE A 37 1.68 16.80 21.97
N SER A 38 1.90 15.96 22.99
CA SER A 38 2.83 14.83 22.95
C SER A 38 2.29 13.73 22.02
N PRO A 39 3.16 12.90 21.41
CA PRO A 39 2.73 11.72 20.67
C PRO A 39 1.90 10.71 21.46
N LEU A 40 2.00 10.77 22.79
CA LEU A 40 1.25 9.91 23.70
C LEU A 40 -0.14 10.45 24.03
N ASP A 41 -0.41 11.73 23.73
CA ASP A 41 -1.66 12.38 24.10
C ASP A 41 -2.82 11.86 23.26
N ASP A 42 -3.97 11.70 23.90
CA ASP A 42 -5.26 11.49 23.28
C ASP A 42 -6.14 12.70 23.54
N VAL A 43 -6.78 13.19 22.48
CA VAL A 43 -7.70 14.32 22.53
C VAL A 43 -9.09 13.83 22.16
N GLU A 44 -10.08 14.14 22.99
CA GLU A 44 -11.48 13.76 22.76
C GLU A 44 -12.00 14.34 21.44
N ASP A 45 -12.69 13.51 20.65
CA ASP A 45 -13.19 13.89 19.32
C ASP A 45 -14.20 15.07 19.42
N GLU A 46 -15.02 15.11 20.48
CA GLU A 46 -15.95 16.23 20.73
C GLU A 46 -15.22 17.58 20.88
N LYS A 47 -14.11 17.61 21.63
CA LYS A 47 -13.31 18.83 21.81
C LYS A 47 -12.70 19.30 20.50
N ILE A 48 -12.24 18.37 19.66
CA ILE A 48 -11.71 18.66 18.33
C ILE A 48 -12.81 19.25 17.44
N PHE A 49 -13.97 18.61 17.37
CA PHE A 49 -15.06 19.10 16.51
C PHE A 49 -15.56 20.46 16.97
N LYS A 50 -15.64 20.71 18.28
CA LYS A 50 -15.94 22.04 18.81
C LYS A 50 -14.87 23.06 18.39
N PHE A 51 -13.59 22.73 18.54
CA PHE A 51 -12.47 23.61 18.16
C PHE A 51 -12.51 23.97 16.67
N MET A 52 -12.72 22.97 15.82
CA MET A 52 -12.82 23.15 14.37
C MET A 52 -14.05 23.98 13.98
N GLY A 53 -15.18 23.79 14.66
CA GLY A 53 -16.37 24.63 14.51
C GLY A 53 -16.12 26.10 14.88
N VAL A 54 -15.35 26.36 15.93
CA VAL A 54 -14.95 27.72 16.31
C VAL A 54 -14.05 28.35 15.24
N ILE A 55 -13.07 27.61 14.72
CA ILE A 55 -12.23 28.09 13.61
C ILE A 55 -13.10 28.44 12.41
N ALA A 56 -13.97 27.52 11.98
CA ALA A 56 -14.89 27.71 10.86
C ALA A 56 -15.72 28.99 11.00
N GLY A 57 -16.30 29.22 12.19
CA GLY A 57 -17.05 30.45 12.49
C GLY A 57 -16.19 31.71 12.43
N ASN A 58 -14.97 31.68 12.98
CA ASN A 58 -14.07 32.83 13.00
C ASN A 58 -13.56 33.22 11.61
N VAL A 59 -13.35 32.25 10.72
CA VAL A 59 -12.84 32.49 9.35
C VAL A 59 -13.95 32.61 8.31
N GLY A 60 -15.21 32.40 8.69
CA GLY A 60 -16.36 32.49 7.80
C GLY A 60 -16.44 31.37 6.75
N THR A 61 -15.86 30.20 7.04
CA THR A 61 -15.83 29.05 6.12
C THR A 61 -16.74 27.93 6.65
N PRO A 62 -17.61 27.32 5.83
CA PRO A 62 -18.37 26.14 6.22
C PRO A 62 -17.46 25.03 6.76
N ILE A 63 -17.89 24.31 7.82
CA ILE A 63 -17.04 23.33 8.50
C ILE A 63 -16.54 22.20 7.59
N ASN A 64 -17.37 21.76 6.65
CA ASN A 64 -17.01 20.76 5.64
C ASN A 64 -15.93 21.30 4.70
N GLU A 65 -16.06 22.54 4.24
CA GLU A 65 -15.06 23.20 3.41
C GLU A 65 -13.74 23.41 4.17
N LEU A 66 -13.81 23.81 5.44
CA LEU A 66 -12.64 23.94 6.31
C LEU A 66 -11.88 22.61 6.43
N TRP A 67 -12.59 21.50 6.68
CA TRP A 67 -11.97 20.16 6.73
C TRP A 67 -11.29 19.80 5.41
N ARG A 68 -11.92 20.13 4.28
CA ARG A 68 -11.35 19.89 2.95
C ARG A 68 -10.08 20.70 2.70
N ILE A 69 -10.10 21.99 3.01
CA ILE A 69 -8.94 22.90 2.88
C ILE A 69 -7.79 22.41 3.77
N ILE A 70 -8.10 22.06 5.03
CA ILE A 70 -7.10 21.52 5.95
C ILE A 70 -6.54 20.23 5.39
N GLY A 71 -7.36 19.27 4.98
CA GLY A 71 -6.90 18.00 4.43
C GLY A 71 -5.92 18.18 3.27
N GLU A 72 -6.23 19.09 2.35
CA GLU A 72 -5.37 19.38 1.20
C GLU A 72 -3.99 19.91 1.61
N ASN A 73 -3.94 20.82 2.58
CA ASN A 73 -2.69 21.44 3.03
C ASN A 73 -1.94 20.59 4.05
N ASN A 74 -2.64 19.74 4.81
CA ASN A 74 -2.06 18.90 5.85
C ASN A 74 -1.15 17.82 5.27
N LEU A 75 -1.33 17.45 4.01
CA LEU A 75 -0.47 16.47 3.36
C LEU A 75 0.99 16.95 3.28
N ASN A 76 1.23 18.23 3.00
CA ASN A 76 2.57 18.80 2.96
C ASN A 76 3.27 18.64 4.32
N LYS A 77 2.52 18.83 5.41
CA LYS A 77 3.03 18.60 6.77
C LYS A 77 3.37 17.15 7.04
N PHE A 78 2.58 16.20 6.53
CA PHE A 78 2.94 14.79 6.62
C PHE A 78 4.17 14.43 5.78
N ALA A 79 4.36 15.07 4.62
CA ALA A 79 5.55 14.86 3.79
C ALA A 79 6.81 15.44 4.45
N GLU A 80 6.70 16.55 5.18
CA GLU A 80 7.78 17.12 6.01
C GLU A 80 8.12 16.20 7.20
N ASP A 81 7.10 15.76 7.95
CA ASP A 81 7.29 14.97 9.18
C ASP A 81 7.71 13.51 8.88
N TYR A 82 7.21 12.94 7.78
CA TYR A 82 7.41 11.53 7.42
C TYR A 82 7.82 11.33 5.94
N PRO A 83 8.92 11.95 5.49
CA PRO A 83 9.29 11.99 4.08
C PRO A 83 9.52 10.62 3.46
N VAL A 84 9.85 9.61 4.26
CA VAL A 84 10.09 8.24 3.78
C VAL A 84 8.87 7.61 3.11
N PHE A 85 7.64 7.94 3.56
CA PHE A 85 6.41 7.38 2.98
C PHE A 85 6.00 8.03 1.66
N PHE A 86 6.58 9.19 1.34
CA PHE A 86 6.28 9.95 0.13
C PHE A 86 7.35 9.79 -0.95
N LYS A 87 8.52 9.24 -0.61
CA LYS A 87 9.65 9.09 -1.54
C LYS A 87 9.50 7.85 -2.42
N ARG A 88 9.87 7.99 -3.70
CA ARG A 88 10.01 6.89 -4.69
C ARG A 88 8.73 6.07 -4.92
N VAL A 89 7.56 6.68 -4.70
CA VAL A 89 6.24 6.12 -5.02
C VAL A 89 5.45 7.08 -5.88
N ASN A 90 4.50 6.54 -6.63
CA ASN A 90 3.50 7.33 -7.36
C ASN A 90 2.20 7.40 -6.53
N LEU A 91 1.24 8.23 -6.92
CA LEU A 91 -0.02 8.45 -6.21
C LEU A 91 -0.74 7.14 -5.90
N TYR A 92 -0.88 6.24 -6.89
CA TYR A 92 -1.53 4.96 -6.66
C TYR A 92 -0.83 4.14 -5.58
N ARG A 93 0.51 3.98 -5.67
CA ARG A 93 1.27 3.20 -4.69
C ARG A 93 1.17 3.81 -3.30
N PHE A 94 1.18 5.13 -3.21
CA PHE A 94 0.95 5.83 -1.95
C PHE A 94 -0.44 5.49 -1.38
N LEU A 95 -1.51 5.68 -2.15
CA LEU A 95 -2.88 5.34 -1.73
C LEU A 95 -3.02 3.87 -1.30
N ASN A 96 -2.43 2.95 -2.08
CA ASN A 96 -2.44 1.51 -1.80
C ASN A 96 -1.62 1.13 -0.56
N SER A 97 -0.69 2.00 -0.13
CA SER A 97 0.11 1.79 1.08
C SER A 97 -0.52 2.39 2.35
N LEU A 98 -1.61 3.15 2.25
CA LEU A 98 -2.12 3.94 3.38
C LEU A 98 -2.43 3.09 4.62
N ASN A 99 -3.05 1.92 4.48
CA ASN A 99 -3.30 1.04 5.64
C ASN A 99 -2.00 0.56 6.30
N PHE A 100 -0.98 0.26 5.49
CA PHE A 100 0.33 -0.14 5.97
C PHE A 100 1.04 1.02 6.69
N VAL A 101 0.99 2.23 6.14
CA VAL A 101 1.51 3.45 6.79
C VAL A 101 0.83 3.66 8.13
N HIS A 102 -0.50 3.60 8.19
CA HIS A 102 -1.24 3.70 9.45
C HIS A 102 -0.81 2.61 10.44
N ALA A 103 -0.63 1.36 10.00
CA ALA A 103 -0.17 0.27 10.85
C ALA A 103 1.25 0.51 11.44
N ILE A 104 2.19 1.02 10.65
CA ILE A 104 3.53 1.39 11.13
C ILE A 104 3.44 2.49 12.19
N ILE A 105 2.64 3.54 11.93
CA ILE A 105 2.46 4.64 12.88
C ILE A 105 1.81 4.13 14.19
N MET A 106 0.85 3.21 14.10
CA MET A 106 0.21 2.59 15.27
C MET A 106 1.18 1.79 16.14
N LYS A 107 2.24 1.18 15.57
CA LYS A 107 3.27 0.51 16.38
C LYS A 107 3.97 1.47 17.34
N LYS A 108 4.13 2.74 16.94
CA LYS A 108 4.71 3.80 17.78
C LYS A 108 3.67 4.45 18.70
N ILE A 109 2.40 4.43 18.30
CA ILE A 109 1.31 5.16 18.96
C ILE A 109 0.17 4.19 19.33
N ARG A 110 0.29 3.55 20.50
CA ARG A 110 -0.68 2.55 20.98
C ARG A 110 -2.09 3.14 21.16
N GLY A 111 -3.12 2.36 20.82
CA GLY A 111 -4.53 2.73 21.02
C GLY A 111 -5.14 3.65 19.94
N ALA A 112 -4.38 4.00 18.89
CA ALA A 112 -4.93 4.76 17.77
C ALA A 112 -5.95 3.92 16.98
N LYS A 113 -7.03 4.57 16.53
CA LYS A 113 -8.09 3.98 15.68
C LYS A 113 -8.10 4.71 14.33
N PRO A 114 -7.21 4.37 13.38
CA PRO A 114 -7.14 5.02 12.08
C PRO A 114 -8.35 4.64 11.21
N PRO A 115 -8.66 5.44 10.17
CA PRO A 115 -9.59 5.01 9.15
C PRO A 115 -9.03 3.82 8.36
N ILE A 116 -9.92 3.04 7.76
CA ILE A 116 -9.56 1.95 6.85
C ILE A 116 -9.72 2.44 5.42
N MET A 117 -8.72 2.21 4.58
CA MET A 117 -8.73 2.51 3.15
C MET A 117 -8.81 1.20 2.37
N GLU A 118 -9.92 0.92 1.72
CA GLU A 118 -10.10 -0.26 0.88
C GLU A 118 -9.96 0.14 -0.59
N ILE A 119 -9.09 -0.53 -1.35
CA ILE A 119 -8.91 -0.30 -2.78
C ILE A 119 -9.42 -1.50 -3.55
N LYS A 120 -10.36 -1.26 -4.46
CA LYS A 120 -10.82 -2.24 -5.44
C LYS A 120 -10.45 -1.77 -6.84
N GLN A 121 -9.66 -2.58 -7.55
CA GLN A 121 -9.33 -2.29 -8.94
C GLN A 121 -10.56 -2.47 -9.85
N MET A 122 -10.81 -1.50 -10.71
CA MET A 122 -11.92 -1.49 -11.67
C MET A 122 -11.44 -1.66 -13.11
N SER A 123 -10.24 -1.15 -13.43
CA SER A 123 -9.59 -1.28 -14.75
C SER A 123 -8.06 -1.18 -14.64
N GLU A 124 -7.34 -1.16 -15.77
CA GLU A 124 -5.88 -0.91 -15.77
C GLU A 124 -5.51 0.51 -15.29
N LYS A 125 -6.48 1.44 -15.34
CA LYS A 125 -6.32 2.86 -15.02
C LYS A 125 -7.27 3.35 -13.94
N GLY A 126 -8.18 2.52 -13.42
CA GLY A 126 -9.27 2.93 -12.55
C GLY A 126 -9.37 2.10 -11.28
N ILE A 127 -9.60 2.76 -10.15
CA ILE A 127 -9.85 2.14 -8.85
C ILE A 127 -11.07 2.75 -8.17
N ASN A 128 -11.73 1.97 -7.32
CA ASN A 128 -12.57 2.49 -6.25
C ASN A 128 -11.72 2.52 -4.97
N LEU A 129 -11.63 3.70 -4.35
CA LEU A 129 -11.05 3.89 -3.03
C LEU A 129 -12.19 4.15 -2.04
N THR A 130 -12.35 3.27 -1.07
CA THR A 130 -13.38 3.33 -0.03
C THR A 130 -12.75 3.66 1.31
N TYR A 131 -13.11 4.82 1.85
CA TYR A 131 -12.78 5.26 3.20
C TYR A 131 -13.83 4.76 4.19
N ARG A 132 -13.40 4.14 5.30
CA ARG A 132 -14.28 3.67 6.39
C ARG A 132 -13.81 4.19 7.74
N SER A 133 -14.71 4.83 8.51
CA SER A 133 -14.41 5.35 9.85
C SER A 133 -15.68 5.77 10.58
N ASP A 134 -15.78 5.45 11.87
CA ASP A 134 -16.87 5.91 12.75
C ASP A 134 -16.93 7.45 12.87
N ARG A 135 -15.84 8.15 12.54
CA ARG A 135 -15.75 9.62 12.67
C ARG A 135 -16.27 10.39 11.47
N GLU A 136 -16.54 9.72 10.34
CA GLU A 136 -17.13 10.34 9.14
C GLU A 136 -16.43 11.62 8.65
N LEU A 137 -15.10 11.71 8.83
CA LEU A 137 -14.24 12.80 8.34
C LEU A 137 -14.07 12.80 6.80
N PHE A 138 -15.19 12.78 6.07
CA PHE A 138 -15.26 12.63 4.62
C PHE A 138 -14.60 13.79 3.88
N ASP A 139 -14.90 15.03 4.26
CA ASP A 139 -14.32 16.21 3.59
C ASP A 139 -12.82 16.32 3.83
N TYR A 140 -12.35 15.94 5.03
CA TYR A 140 -10.93 15.86 5.33
C TYR A 140 -10.22 14.78 4.50
N PHE A 141 -10.85 13.60 4.34
CA PHE A 141 -10.36 12.55 3.44
C PHE A 141 -10.27 13.03 1.99
N LEU A 142 -11.33 13.68 1.47
CA LEU A 142 -11.33 14.26 0.13
C LEU A 142 -10.25 15.34 -0.02
N GLY A 143 -10.05 16.16 1.00
CA GLY A 143 -8.97 17.13 1.08
C GLY A 143 -7.60 16.46 0.94
N LEU A 144 -7.31 15.45 1.77
CA LEU A 144 -6.06 14.69 1.71
C LEU A 144 -5.84 14.02 0.35
N LEU A 145 -6.91 13.49 -0.26
CA LEU A 145 -6.84 12.89 -1.59
C LEU A 145 -6.42 13.93 -2.63
N TRP A 146 -7.06 15.10 -2.66
CA TRP A 146 -6.69 16.19 -3.57
C TRP A 146 -5.30 16.77 -3.27
N GLY A 147 -4.92 16.87 -1.99
CA GLY A 147 -3.56 17.20 -1.60
C GLY A 147 -2.56 16.21 -2.15
N SER A 148 -2.92 14.92 -2.20
CA SER A 148 -2.04 13.85 -2.70
C SER A 148 -1.87 13.96 -4.20
N VAL A 149 -2.96 14.19 -4.92
CA VAL A 149 -2.94 14.47 -6.36
C VAL A 149 -1.98 15.63 -6.67
N LYS A 150 -2.06 16.72 -5.92
CA LYS A 150 -1.18 17.90 -6.07
C LYS A 150 0.28 17.59 -5.73
N PHE A 151 0.52 16.85 -4.65
CA PHE A 151 1.87 16.53 -4.19
C PHE A 151 2.63 15.63 -5.17
N PHE A 152 1.96 14.60 -5.71
CA PHE A 152 2.56 13.68 -6.67
C PHE A 152 2.57 14.21 -8.11
N ASP A 153 1.94 15.37 -8.37
CA ASP A 153 1.82 16.00 -9.68
C ASP A 153 1.24 15.04 -10.75
N GLU A 154 0.21 14.29 -10.36
CA GLU A 154 -0.46 13.32 -11.23
C GLU A 154 -1.84 13.81 -11.65
N LYS A 155 -2.18 13.66 -12.93
CA LYS A 155 -3.53 13.96 -13.42
C LYS A 155 -4.45 12.77 -13.17
N VAL A 156 -5.52 13.03 -12.44
CA VAL A 156 -6.57 12.04 -12.17
C VAL A 156 -7.96 12.65 -12.32
N LYS A 157 -8.94 11.81 -12.63
CA LYS A 157 -10.37 12.12 -12.49
C LYS A 157 -10.87 11.48 -11.21
N ILE A 158 -11.56 12.24 -10.36
CA ILE A 158 -12.12 11.74 -9.11
C ILE A 158 -13.62 11.98 -9.13
N GLU A 159 -14.41 10.93 -8.86
CA GLU A 159 -15.86 10.98 -8.79
C GLU A 159 -16.34 10.27 -7.52
N GLU A 160 -17.30 10.87 -6.81
CA GLU A 160 -17.95 10.19 -5.70
C GLU A 160 -18.93 9.13 -6.23
N VAL A 161 -18.75 7.88 -5.81
CA VAL A 161 -19.56 6.73 -6.26
C VAL A 161 -20.65 6.39 -5.26
N GLY A 162 -20.37 6.60 -3.97
CA GLY A 162 -21.33 6.32 -2.91
C GLY A 162 -20.90 6.87 -1.56
N ARG A 163 -21.88 7.33 -0.79
CA ARG A 163 -21.70 7.85 0.56
C ARG A 163 -22.76 7.24 1.46
N ASN A 164 -22.30 6.50 2.45
CA ASN A 164 -23.12 5.84 3.45
C ASN A 164 -22.63 6.24 4.85
N LYS A 165 -23.37 5.84 5.88
CA LYS A 165 -22.93 6.02 7.25
C LYS A 165 -21.58 5.32 7.47
N GLY A 166 -20.58 6.07 7.92
CA GLY A 166 -19.23 5.59 8.18
C GLY A 166 -18.40 5.26 6.94
N GLU A 167 -18.91 5.44 5.72
CA GLU A 167 -18.25 5.00 4.48
C GLU A 167 -18.39 6.02 3.34
N LEU A 168 -17.28 6.31 2.66
CA LEU A 168 -17.27 7.09 1.42
C LEU A 168 -16.44 6.38 0.37
N THR A 169 -17.02 6.13 -0.81
CA THR A 169 -16.33 5.52 -1.96
C THR A 169 -16.17 6.53 -3.07
N VAL A 170 -14.94 6.68 -3.56
CA VAL A 170 -14.59 7.50 -4.73
C VAL A 170 -13.99 6.62 -5.82
N TYR A 171 -14.39 6.86 -7.06
CA TYR A 171 -13.71 6.34 -8.24
C TYR A 171 -12.58 7.28 -8.60
N ILE A 172 -11.40 6.72 -8.88
CA ILE A 172 -10.21 7.46 -9.30
C ILE A 172 -9.71 6.84 -10.59
N GLU A 173 -9.68 7.65 -11.65
CA GLU A 173 -9.10 7.28 -12.95
C GLU A 173 -7.78 8.02 -13.17
N PHE A 174 -6.71 7.26 -13.39
CA PHE A 174 -5.35 7.74 -13.58
C PHE A 174 -5.05 7.89 -15.08
N GLU A 175 -4.22 8.86 -15.43
CA GLU A 175 -3.79 9.07 -16.83
C GLU A 175 -3.01 7.86 -17.37
N ASN A 176 -2.16 7.25 -16.52
CA ASN A 176 -1.30 6.13 -16.85
C ASN A 176 -1.79 4.81 -16.26
N ASN A 177 -1.35 3.70 -16.84
CA ASN A 177 -1.63 2.37 -16.30
C ASN A 177 -1.03 2.24 -14.90
N ILE A 178 -1.89 1.87 -13.95
CA ILE A 178 -1.55 1.74 -12.54
C ILE A 178 -0.65 0.53 -12.28
N HIS A 179 -0.85 -0.54 -13.07
CA HIS A 179 -0.11 -1.78 -12.99
C HIS A 179 0.52 -2.14 -14.33
N LEU A 180 1.80 -2.52 -14.30
CA LEU A 180 2.48 -3.18 -15.41
C LEU A 180 2.34 -4.69 -15.25
N ASN A 181 1.22 -5.26 -15.68
CA ASN A 181 1.04 -6.71 -15.68
C ASN A 181 1.85 -7.36 -16.81
N LYS A 182 3.08 -7.78 -16.52
CA LYS A 182 3.89 -8.53 -17.47
C LYS A 182 3.43 -9.99 -17.52
N LYS A 183 2.68 -10.34 -18.57
CA LYS A 183 2.22 -11.71 -18.81
C LYS A 183 3.31 -12.52 -19.54
N TYR A 184 3.68 -13.66 -18.97
CA TYR A 184 4.61 -14.61 -19.60
C TYR A 184 3.83 -15.72 -20.30
N LEU A 185 3.67 -15.64 -21.63
CA LEU A 185 2.79 -16.51 -22.42
C LEU A 185 3.06 -18.01 -22.22
N ILE A 186 4.34 -18.43 -22.30
CA ILE A 186 4.73 -19.84 -22.18
C ILE A 186 4.43 -20.37 -20.77
N SER A 187 4.85 -19.63 -19.73
CA SER A 187 4.60 -20.03 -18.34
C SER A 187 3.10 -20.12 -18.03
N ARG A 188 2.30 -19.20 -18.58
CA ARG A 188 0.84 -19.22 -18.44
C ARG A 188 0.18 -20.37 -19.19
N ALA A 189 0.65 -20.67 -20.40
CA ALA A 189 0.16 -21.82 -21.16
C ALA A 189 0.39 -23.12 -20.37
N LEU A 190 1.60 -23.34 -19.85
CA LEU A 190 1.91 -24.50 -19.00
C LEU A 190 1.02 -24.58 -17.76
N SER A 191 0.76 -23.44 -17.09
CA SER A 191 -0.19 -23.41 -15.96
C SER A 191 -1.60 -23.84 -16.36
N ASN A 192 -2.08 -23.42 -17.53
CA ASN A 192 -3.42 -23.77 -18.02
C ASN A 192 -3.55 -25.26 -18.36
N PHE A 193 -2.46 -25.92 -18.72
CA PHE A 193 -2.40 -27.38 -18.90
C PHE A 193 -2.31 -28.17 -17.58
N GLY A 194 -2.34 -27.49 -16.43
CA GLY A 194 -2.30 -28.12 -15.10
C GLY A 194 -0.93 -28.11 -14.42
N PHE A 195 0.13 -27.66 -15.10
CA PHE A 195 1.49 -27.58 -14.53
C PHE A 195 1.65 -26.31 -13.70
N LYS A 196 1.15 -26.33 -12.46
CA LYS A 196 1.21 -25.16 -11.56
C LYS A 196 2.56 -25.00 -10.86
N SER A 197 3.25 -26.10 -10.56
CA SER A 197 4.53 -26.09 -9.86
C SER A 197 5.70 -25.82 -10.81
N ILE A 198 6.80 -25.24 -10.31
CA ILE A 198 7.98 -24.92 -11.14
C ILE A 198 8.64 -26.21 -11.63
N GLU A 199 8.65 -27.26 -10.81
CA GLU A 199 9.19 -28.57 -11.11
C GLU A 199 8.50 -29.19 -12.33
N LEU A 200 7.16 -29.11 -12.41
CA LEU A 200 6.41 -29.62 -13.55
C LEU A 200 6.61 -28.76 -14.80
N LYS A 201 6.73 -27.44 -14.65
CA LYS A 201 7.01 -26.51 -15.76
C LYS A 201 8.38 -26.71 -16.39
N ILE A 202 9.32 -27.34 -15.68
CA ILE A 202 10.65 -27.70 -16.19
C ILE A 202 10.69 -29.16 -16.63
N GLY A 203 10.23 -30.09 -15.78
CA GLY A 203 10.32 -31.53 -16.01
C GLY A 203 9.51 -32.02 -17.20
N VAL A 204 8.28 -31.51 -17.41
CA VAL A 204 7.41 -31.98 -18.50
C VAL A 204 7.92 -31.54 -19.87
N PRO A 205 8.31 -30.28 -20.11
CA PRO A 205 8.93 -29.91 -21.38
C PRO A 205 10.20 -30.71 -21.69
N ILE A 206 11.03 -31.00 -20.69
CA ILE A 206 12.24 -31.81 -20.87
C ILE A 206 11.88 -33.26 -21.23
N PHE A 207 10.89 -33.86 -20.55
CA PHE A 207 10.34 -35.17 -20.89
C PHE A 207 9.92 -35.22 -22.37
N ILE A 208 9.14 -34.25 -22.83
CA ILE A 208 8.62 -34.18 -24.20
C ILE A 208 9.78 -34.06 -25.20
N VAL A 209 10.69 -33.10 -24.98
CA VAL A 209 11.81 -32.83 -25.90
C VAL A 209 12.73 -34.04 -26.01
N VAL A 210 13.14 -34.64 -24.88
CA VAL A 210 14.02 -35.80 -24.87
C VAL A 210 13.34 -37.02 -25.49
N THR A 211 12.04 -37.23 -25.23
CA THR A 211 11.28 -38.31 -25.87
C THR A 211 11.27 -38.14 -27.38
N LEU A 212 10.91 -36.95 -27.89
CA LEU A 212 10.82 -36.66 -29.32
C LEU A 212 12.16 -36.86 -30.05
N VAL A 213 13.26 -36.41 -29.44
CA VAL A 213 14.62 -36.63 -29.97
C VAL A 213 15.01 -38.10 -29.90
N GLY A 214 14.61 -38.81 -28.85
CA GLY A 214 14.88 -40.24 -28.67
C GLY A 214 14.12 -41.16 -29.64
N LEU A 215 12.94 -40.77 -30.11
CA LEU A 215 12.11 -41.56 -31.03
C LEU A 215 12.87 -42.06 -32.27
N PRO A 216 13.53 -41.20 -33.08
CA PRO A 216 14.27 -41.64 -34.26
C PRO A 216 15.58 -42.35 -33.93
N MET A 217 16.17 -42.12 -32.75
CA MET A 217 17.49 -42.64 -32.41
C MET A 217 17.45 -44.05 -31.82
N VAL A 218 16.53 -44.29 -30.89
CA VAL A 218 16.49 -45.51 -30.08
C VAL A 218 15.15 -46.25 -30.14
N GLY A 219 14.19 -45.72 -30.89
CA GLY A 219 12.83 -46.25 -31.01
C GLY A 219 11.91 -45.82 -29.87
N LEU A 220 10.60 -46.09 -30.02
CA LEU A 220 9.54 -45.57 -29.16
C LEU A 220 9.71 -45.91 -27.67
N LEU A 221 9.82 -47.20 -27.33
CA LEU A 221 9.91 -47.67 -25.93
C LEU A 221 11.10 -47.06 -25.20
N LYS A 222 12.29 -47.10 -25.81
CA LYS A 222 13.52 -46.58 -25.20
C LYS A 222 13.51 -45.05 -25.17
N GLY A 223 12.96 -44.39 -26.18
CA GLY A 223 12.82 -42.93 -26.23
C GLY A 223 11.94 -42.40 -25.10
N VAL A 224 10.79 -43.03 -24.85
CA VAL A 224 9.90 -42.67 -23.73
C VAL A 224 10.57 -42.91 -22.38
N LEU A 225 11.28 -44.04 -22.21
CA LEU A 225 12.04 -44.32 -20.99
C LEU A 225 13.11 -43.27 -20.70
N LEU A 226 13.90 -42.90 -21.72
CA LEU A 226 14.92 -41.85 -21.61
C LEU A 226 14.30 -40.50 -21.26
N GLY A 227 13.20 -40.13 -21.92
CA GLY A 227 12.47 -38.91 -21.61
C GLY A 227 11.96 -38.92 -20.17
N GLY A 228 11.39 -40.03 -19.71
CA GLY A 228 10.86 -40.20 -18.35
C GLY A 228 11.93 -39.95 -17.30
N ILE A 229 13.09 -40.60 -17.46
CA ILE A 229 14.23 -40.43 -16.56
C ILE A 229 14.71 -38.97 -16.57
N ALA A 230 14.89 -38.36 -17.75
CA ALA A 230 15.35 -36.98 -17.87
C ALA A 230 14.37 -35.98 -17.23
N GLY A 231 13.07 -36.17 -17.43
CA GLY A 231 12.02 -35.33 -16.83
C GLY A 231 11.99 -35.43 -15.30
N LEU A 232 12.07 -36.64 -14.75
CA LEU A 232 12.10 -36.87 -13.29
C LEU A 232 13.35 -36.28 -12.65
N ILE A 233 14.53 -36.51 -13.23
CA ILE A 233 15.79 -35.92 -12.74
C ILE A 233 15.71 -34.40 -12.77
N SER A 234 15.20 -33.82 -13.87
CA SER A 234 15.09 -32.37 -13.99
C SER A 234 14.11 -31.77 -12.99
N GLY A 235 12.97 -32.43 -12.76
CA GLY A 235 12.00 -32.03 -11.74
C GLY A 235 12.60 -32.08 -10.32
N PHE A 236 13.35 -33.14 -10.01
CA PHE A 236 14.03 -33.28 -8.71
C PHE A 236 15.12 -32.22 -8.50
N ILE A 237 15.98 -31.99 -9.51
CA ILE A 237 17.00 -30.93 -9.45
C ILE A 237 16.33 -29.56 -9.28
N SER A 238 15.26 -29.29 -10.04
CA SER A 238 14.50 -28.05 -9.91
C SER A 238 13.94 -27.85 -8.51
N HIS A 239 13.43 -28.91 -7.87
CA HIS A 239 12.90 -28.82 -6.51
C HIS A 239 13.98 -28.36 -5.51
N ILE A 240 15.19 -28.90 -5.63
CA ILE A 240 16.33 -28.52 -4.78
C ILE A 240 16.74 -27.07 -5.01
N VAL A 241 16.88 -26.66 -6.28
CA VAL A 241 17.35 -25.31 -6.65
C VAL A 241 16.34 -24.23 -6.27
N VAL A 242 15.04 -24.53 -6.35
CA VAL A 242 13.97 -23.56 -6.08
C VAL A 242 13.60 -23.50 -4.60
N LYS A 243 13.95 -24.51 -3.79
CA LYS A 243 13.61 -24.56 -2.36
C LYS A 243 13.87 -23.23 -1.61
N PRO A 244 15.04 -22.56 -1.74
CA PRO A 244 15.27 -21.28 -1.06
C PRO A 244 14.25 -20.20 -1.42
N LEU A 245 13.73 -20.20 -2.66
CA LEU A 245 12.69 -19.25 -3.08
C LEU A 245 11.36 -19.51 -2.38
N ASN A 246 11.01 -20.78 -2.15
CA ASN A 246 9.79 -21.14 -1.43
C ASN A 246 9.87 -20.70 0.04
N ASP A 247 11.04 -20.88 0.67
CA ASP A 247 11.28 -20.41 2.04
C ASP A 247 11.12 -18.89 2.15
N ILE A 248 11.59 -18.13 1.15
CA ILE A 248 11.38 -16.67 1.08
C ILE A 248 9.89 -16.32 1.00
N ILE A 249 9.14 -17.00 0.13
CA ILE A 249 7.70 -16.75 -0.07
C ILE A 249 6.93 -17.03 1.22
N GLU A 250 7.18 -18.16 1.87
CA GLU A 250 6.51 -18.56 3.11
C GLU A 250 6.78 -17.56 4.26
N ASN A 251 8.01 -17.06 4.38
CA ASN A 251 8.35 -16.04 5.37
C ASN A 251 7.61 -14.72 5.13
N ILE A 252 7.47 -14.29 3.86
CA ILE A 252 6.72 -13.09 3.48
C ILE A 252 5.23 -13.27 3.79
N GLU A 253 4.63 -14.40 3.41
CA GLU A 253 3.20 -14.68 3.63
C GLU A 253 2.85 -14.71 5.13
N ASN A 254 3.76 -15.20 5.96
CA ASN A 254 3.58 -15.27 7.42
C ASN A 254 3.96 -13.97 8.16
N ASN A 255 4.34 -12.89 7.45
CA ASN A 255 4.85 -11.63 8.03
C ASN A 255 6.02 -11.82 9.00
N ASN A 256 6.81 -12.88 8.83
CA ASN A 256 7.94 -13.19 9.71
C ASN A 256 9.20 -12.46 9.21
N PHE A 257 9.17 -11.12 9.24
CA PHE A 257 10.28 -10.31 8.74
C PHE A 257 11.54 -10.42 9.61
N ASP A 258 11.43 -10.90 10.85
CA ASP A 258 12.59 -11.14 11.74
C ASP A 258 13.43 -12.34 11.27
N SER A 259 12.87 -13.28 10.49
CA SER A 259 13.66 -14.34 9.82
C SER A 259 14.35 -13.84 8.56
N ILE A 260 14.07 -12.62 8.08
CA ILE A 260 14.75 -12.02 6.93
C ILE A 260 16.17 -11.51 7.28
N ASP A 261 16.53 -11.53 8.56
CA ASP A 261 17.92 -11.34 9.02
C ASP A 261 18.79 -12.62 8.88
N THR A 262 18.21 -13.77 8.52
CA THR A 262 19.00 -15.00 8.27
C THR A 262 19.52 -15.03 6.83
N SER A 263 20.81 -14.77 6.64
CA SER A 263 21.41 -14.76 5.30
C SER A 263 21.21 -16.10 4.56
N ILE A 264 20.43 -16.08 3.47
CA ILE A 264 20.45 -17.16 2.47
C ILE A 264 21.74 -17.02 1.65
N SER A 265 22.57 -18.06 1.63
CA SER A 265 23.76 -18.13 0.78
C SER A 265 23.58 -19.18 -0.30
N THR A 266 23.37 -18.73 -1.53
CA THR A 266 23.25 -19.59 -2.73
C THR A 266 24.24 -19.21 -3.83
N ASN A 267 24.96 -18.10 -3.67
CA ASN A 267 25.90 -17.51 -4.65
C ASN A 267 25.29 -17.31 -6.04
N ASP A 268 23.99 -17.07 -6.11
CA ASP A 268 23.25 -16.93 -7.37
C ASP A 268 22.23 -15.77 -7.34
N LYS A 269 21.28 -15.79 -8.29
CA LYS A 269 20.25 -14.75 -8.39
C LYS A 269 19.25 -14.81 -7.22
N LEU A 270 19.05 -15.95 -6.57
CA LEU A 270 18.12 -16.09 -5.44
C LEU A 270 18.66 -15.31 -4.23
N GLU A 271 19.95 -15.42 -3.93
CA GLU A 271 20.60 -14.62 -2.88
C GLU A 271 20.52 -13.11 -3.17
N ARG A 272 20.64 -12.71 -4.43
CA ARG A 272 20.45 -11.30 -4.83
C ARG A 272 19.01 -10.82 -4.63
N ILE A 273 18.02 -11.67 -4.94
CA ILE A 273 16.61 -11.37 -4.69
C ILE A 273 16.37 -11.21 -3.19
N TYR A 274 16.88 -12.15 -2.40
CA TYR A 274 16.77 -12.14 -0.94
C TYR A 274 17.38 -10.86 -0.34
N THR A 275 18.61 -10.53 -0.70
CA THR A 275 19.32 -9.31 -0.27
C THR A 275 18.60 -8.03 -0.70
N GLY A 276 17.84 -8.08 -1.80
CA GLY A 276 17.00 -6.97 -2.25
C GLY A 276 15.78 -6.78 -1.35
N ILE A 277 15.13 -7.88 -0.96
CA ILE A 277 13.94 -7.88 -0.11
C ILE A 277 14.28 -7.47 1.32
N SER A 278 15.42 -7.92 1.87
CA SER A 278 15.85 -7.57 3.23
C SER A 278 16.17 -6.08 3.43
N LYS A 279 16.27 -5.31 2.34
CA LYS A 279 16.49 -3.86 2.35
C LYS A 279 15.19 -3.04 2.30
N LEU A 280 14.03 -3.69 2.14
CA LEU A 280 12.70 -3.06 2.08
C LEU A 280 12.07 -3.00 3.48
#